data_AF-A0A353HVN4-F1
#
_entry.id   AF-A0A353HVN4-F1
#
_cell.length_a   1.000
_cell.length_b   1.000
_cell.length_c   1.000
_cell.angle_alpha   90.00
_cell.angle_beta   90.00
_cell.angle_gamma   90.00
#
_symmetry.space_group_name_H-M   'P 1'
#
loop_
_entity.id
_entity.type
_entity.pdbx_description
1 polymer ?
#
loop_
_entity_poly.entity_id
_entity_poly.type
_entity_poly.pdbx_seq_one_letter_code
_entity_poly.pdbx_strand_id
1 'polypeptide(L)'
;MTAGERTHRGEVRFIVEKALPADEIWDGVTNRQRALALFADYGVWDTEDNCGVLIYVNLADHKVDIVADRGIDRKIDTGTWQTVCRTMTDGFRRGDFHQAALAAIEQVNSLLREHFPADGARPNELPDHPVMI
;
A
#
# COMPACT_ATOMS: atom_id res chain seq x y z
N MET A 1 -2.01 2.25 14.91
CA MET A 1 -0.59 2.63 14.73
C MET A 1 -0.62 4.13 14.52
N THR A 2 0.11 4.96 15.29
CA THR A 2 -0.19 6.42 15.37
C THR A 2 1.09 7.28 15.38
N ALA A 3 2.24 6.71 15.04
CA ALA A 3 3.52 7.42 15.13
C ALA A 3 4.11 7.85 13.77
N GLY A 4 3.68 7.23 12.66
CA GLY A 4 4.24 7.46 11.32
C GLY A 4 3.58 8.62 10.55
N GLU A 5 2.24 8.66 10.48
CA GLU A 5 1.52 9.57 9.58
C GLU A 5 1.69 11.06 9.91
N ARG A 6 2.22 11.41 11.09
CA ARG A 6 2.44 12.83 11.46
C ARG A 6 3.70 13.45 10.87
N THR A 7 4.48 12.68 10.11
CA THR A 7 5.81 13.09 9.64
C THR A 7 5.88 13.27 8.12
N HIS A 8 4.87 12.79 7.40
CA HIS A 8 4.76 12.90 5.95
C HIS A 8 3.34 13.26 5.52
N ARG A 9 3.21 13.74 4.30
CA ARG A 9 1.93 14.13 3.67
C ARG A 9 1.30 13.00 2.87
N GLY A 10 1.95 11.84 2.85
CA GLY A 10 1.44 10.67 2.17
C GLY A 10 0.48 9.88 3.05
N GLU A 11 -0.53 9.31 2.42
CA GLU A 11 -1.59 8.54 3.04
C GLU A 11 -1.46 7.08 2.61
N VAL A 12 -1.45 6.14 3.56
CA VAL A 12 -1.19 4.72 3.27
C VAL A 12 -2.41 3.89 3.61
N ARG A 13 -2.98 3.23 2.60
CA ARG A 13 -4.05 2.24 2.75
C ARG A 13 -3.44 0.84 2.69
N PHE A 14 -3.76 -0.01 3.66
CA PHE A 14 -3.37 -1.42 3.64
C PHE A 14 -4.61 -2.29 3.49
N ILE A 15 -4.70 -3.05 2.39
CA ILE A 15 -5.82 -3.96 2.12
C ILE A 15 -5.29 -5.39 2.01
N VAL A 16 -5.91 -6.28 2.78
CA VAL A 16 -5.65 -7.72 2.75
C VAL A 16 -6.88 -8.43 2.24
N GLU A 17 -6.74 -9.11 1.12
CA GLU A 17 -7.77 -9.97 0.56
C GLU A 17 -7.35 -11.43 0.75
N LYS A 18 -8.27 -12.26 1.28
CA LYS A 18 -7.99 -13.68 1.52
C LYS A 18 -7.70 -14.42 0.21
N ALA A 19 -8.51 -14.16 -0.80
CA ALA A 19 -8.40 -14.70 -2.15
C ALA A 19 -9.20 -13.80 -3.08
N LEU A 20 -8.80 -13.73 -4.36
CA LEU A 20 -9.60 -13.03 -5.37
C LEU A 20 -11.03 -13.60 -5.43
N PRO A 21 -12.04 -12.76 -5.72
CA PRO A 21 -13.39 -13.23 -6.02
C PRO A 21 -13.38 -14.27 -7.13
N ALA A 22 -14.22 -15.30 -7.03
CA ALA A 22 -14.19 -16.44 -7.95
C ALA A 22 -14.42 -16.01 -9.40
N ASP A 23 -15.38 -15.12 -9.63
CA ASP A 23 -15.66 -14.48 -10.92
C ASP A 23 -14.44 -13.76 -11.50
N GLU A 24 -13.71 -12.99 -10.68
CA GLU A 24 -12.48 -12.32 -11.11
C GLU A 24 -11.35 -13.31 -11.47
N ILE A 25 -11.27 -14.44 -10.77
CA ILE A 25 -10.33 -15.52 -11.13
C ILE A 25 -10.69 -16.09 -12.51
N TRP A 26 -11.97 -16.33 -12.78
CA TRP A 26 -12.44 -16.83 -14.08
C TRP A 26 -12.18 -15.83 -15.22
N ASP A 27 -12.32 -14.54 -14.94
CA ASP A 27 -12.03 -13.46 -15.89
C ASP A 27 -10.53 -13.19 -16.08
N GLY A 28 -9.66 -13.90 -15.34
CA GLY A 28 -8.21 -13.77 -15.45
C GLY A 28 -7.67 -12.46 -14.90
N VAL A 29 -8.37 -11.85 -13.94
CA VAL A 29 -7.96 -10.59 -13.30
C VAL A 29 -6.61 -10.79 -12.60
N THR A 30 -5.67 -9.93 -12.93
CA THR A 30 -4.35 -9.93 -12.31
C THR A 30 -4.38 -9.24 -10.94
N ASN A 31 -3.44 -9.59 -10.07
CA ASN A 31 -3.27 -8.94 -8.77
C ASN A 31 -3.10 -7.42 -8.88
N ARG A 32 -2.42 -6.95 -9.93
CA ARG A 32 -2.24 -5.53 -10.26
C ARG A 32 -3.56 -4.86 -10.62
N GLN A 33 -4.40 -5.51 -11.43
CA GLN A 33 -5.71 -4.98 -11.81
C GLN A 33 -6.63 -4.89 -10.59
N ARG A 34 -6.63 -5.90 -9.73
CA ARG A 34 -7.36 -5.86 -8.45
C ARG A 34 -6.91 -4.71 -7.56
N ALA A 35 -5.59 -4.53 -7.42
CA ALA A 35 -5.04 -3.42 -6.66
C ALA A 35 -5.48 -2.05 -7.21
N LEU A 36 -5.48 -1.88 -8.54
CA LEU A 36 -5.94 -0.64 -9.18
C LEU A 36 -7.45 -0.40 -8.96
N ALA A 37 -8.27 -1.45 -9.03
CA ALA A 37 -9.70 -1.37 -8.74
C ALA A 37 -9.94 -0.93 -7.28
N LEU A 38 -9.30 -1.60 -6.33
CA LEU A 38 -9.38 -1.26 -4.90
C LEU A 38 -8.87 0.15 -4.61
N PHE A 39 -7.82 0.61 -5.31
CA PHE A 39 -7.31 1.97 -5.19
C PHE A 39 -8.37 3.02 -5.57
N ALA A 40 -9.16 2.74 -6.61
CA ALA A 40 -10.29 3.58 -7.01
C ALA A 40 -11.47 3.47 -6.04
N ASP A 41 -11.87 2.24 -5.69
CA ASP A 41 -13.04 1.97 -4.85
C ASP A 41 -12.92 2.55 -3.44
N TYR A 42 -11.71 2.51 -2.86
CA TYR A 42 -11.43 3.07 -1.54
C TYR A 42 -11.01 4.54 -1.57
N GLY A 43 -11.06 5.20 -2.75
CA GLY A 43 -10.76 6.62 -2.88
C GLY A 43 -9.33 7.00 -2.47
N VAL A 44 -8.37 6.09 -2.61
CA VAL A 44 -6.97 6.33 -2.15
C VAL A 44 -6.31 7.46 -2.96
N TRP A 45 -6.81 7.75 -4.16
CA TRP A 45 -6.39 8.87 -5.01
C TRP A 45 -6.96 10.22 -4.57
N ASP A 46 -8.01 10.24 -3.76
CA ASP A 46 -8.72 11.47 -3.37
C ASP A 46 -8.06 12.09 -2.13
N THR A 47 -6.80 12.49 -2.29
CA THR A 47 -6.00 13.18 -1.25
C THR A 47 -5.65 14.59 -1.74
N GLU A 48 -5.61 15.57 -0.83
CA GLU A 48 -5.37 16.97 -1.21
C GLU A 48 -4.04 17.15 -1.97
N ASP A 49 -3.02 16.38 -1.57
CA ASP A 49 -1.67 16.45 -2.12
C ASP A 49 -1.40 15.40 -3.24
N ASN A 50 -2.38 14.60 -3.67
CA ASN A 50 -2.21 13.48 -4.62
C ASN A 50 -1.08 12.52 -4.16
N CYS A 51 -1.10 12.19 -2.87
CA CYS A 51 -0.05 11.43 -2.18
C CYS A 51 -0.59 10.15 -1.52
N GLY A 52 -1.55 9.49 -2.15
CA GLY A 52 -2.07 8.21 -1.69
C GLY A 52 -1.24 7.00 -2.15
N VAL A 53 -1.04 6.03 -1.26
CA VAL A 53 -0.43 4.73 -1.54
C VAL A 53 -1.36 3.62 -1.05
N LEU A 54 -1.68 2.67 -1.93
CA LEU A 54 -2.31 1.40 -1.56
C LEU A 54 -1.28 0.28 -1.56
N ILE A 55 -1.23 -0.43 -0.45
CA ILE A 55 -0.54 -1.71 -0.33
C ILE A 55 -1.63 -2.80 -0.33
N TYR A 56 -1.65 -3.60 -1.39
CA TYR A 56 -2.60 -4.69 -1.57
C TYR A 56 -1.91 -6.05 -1.40
N VAL A 57 -2.50 -6.91 -0.56
CA VAL A 57 -2.03 -8.27 -0.28
C VAL A 57 -3.10 -9.28 -0.64
N ASN A 58 -2.77 -10.22 -1.53
CA ASN A 58 -3.54 -11.43 -1.76
C ASN A 58 -2.90 -12.59 -1.01
N LEU A 59 -3.58 -13.06 0.04
CA LEU A 59 -3.04 -14.12 0.91
C LEU A 59 -3.00 -15.48 0.21
N ALA A 60 -4.03 -15.86 -0.54
CA ALA A 60 -4.07 -17.16 -1.22
C ALA A 60 -2.93 -17.34 -2.23
N ASP A 61 -2.59 -16.28 -2.95
CA ASP A 61 -1.52 -16.31 -3.96
C ASP A 61 -0.15 -15.87 -3.42
N HIS A 62 -0.07 -15.44 -2.16
CA HIS A 62 1.10 -14.77 -1.57
C HIS A 62 1.64 -13.62 -2.44
N LYS A 63 0.74 -12.87 -3.08
CA LYS A 63 1.07 -11.75 -3.98
C LYS A 63 0.87 -10.42 -3.27
N VAL A 64 1.69 -9.46 -3.69
CA VAL A 64 1.71 -8.10 -3.17
C VAL A 64 1.79 -7.15 -4.35
N ASP A 65 0.92 -6.15 -4.36
CA ASP A 65 1.01 -5.02 -5.28
C ASP A 65 0.94 -3.70 -4.50
N ILE A 66 1.80 -2.75 -4.89
CA ILE A 66 1.77 -1.38 -4.36
C ILE A 66 1.38 -0.45 -5.49
N VAL A 67 0.31 0.31 -5.28
CA VAL A 67 -0.20 1.32 -6.21
C VAL A 67 -0.04 2.67 -5.54
N ALA A 68 0.57 3.63 -6.23
CA ALA A 68 0.71 4.99 -5.74
C ALA A 68 0.02 5.97 -6.71
N ASP A 69 -0.39 7.12 -6.19
CA ASP A 69 -0.90 8.19 -7.03
C ASP A 69 0.22 8.84 -7.85
N ARG A 70 -0.19 9.57 -8.90
CA ARG A 70 0.65 10.31 -9.85
C ARG A 70 1.62 11.28 -9.18
N GLY A 71 1.27 11.85 -8.01
CA GLY A 71 2.17 12.72 -7.26
C GLY A 71 3.40 11.96 -6.76
N ILE A 72 3.19 10.73 -6.29
CA ILE A 72 4.22 9.83 -5.76
C ILE A 72 5.01 9.14 -6.87
N ASP A 73 4.34 8.64 -7.90
CA ASP A 73 4.98 7.95 -9.04
C ASP A 73 5.99 8.84 -9.78
N ARG A 74 5.86 10.17 -9.68
CA ARG A 74 6.81 11.13 -10.25
C ARG A 74 8.12 11.26 -9.44
N LYS A 75 8.11 10.88 -8.15
CA LYS A 75 9.25 11.06 -7.23
C LYS A 75 9.90 9.76 -6.82
N ILE A 76 9.13 8.68 -6.73
CA ILE A 76 9.59 7.36 -6.31
C ILE A 76 9.48 6.41 -7.50
N ASP A 77 10.59 5.82 -7.90
CA ASP A 77 10.63 4.91 -9.04
C ASP A 77 10.05 3.52 -8.71
N THR A 78 9.67 2.80 -9.76
CA THR A 78 9.10 1.45 -9.65
C THR A 78 10.05 0.44 -8.98
N GLY A 79 11.36 0.57 -9.13
CA GLY A 79 12.34 -0.33 -8.52
C GLY A 79 12.35 -0.25 -7.00
N THR A 80 12.10 0.94 -6.47
CA THR A 80 11.92 1.17 -5.02
C THR A 80 10.67 0.43 -4.52
N TRP A 81 9.52 0.58 -5.17
CA TRP A 81 8.30 -0.16 -4.82
C TRP A 81 8.46 -1.67 -4.90
N GLN A 82 9.17 -2.17 -5.91
CA GLN A 82 9.49 -3.59 -6.02
C GLN A 82 10.32 -4.10 -4.84
N THR A 83 11.18 -3.26 -4.24
CA THR A 83 11.95 -3.64 -3.04
C THR A 83 11.04 -3.81 -1.83
N VAL A 84 10.06 -2.93 -1.67
CA VAL A 84 9.04 -3.05 -0.61
C VAL A 84 8.20 -4.32 -0.82
N CYS A 85 7.73 -4.57 -2.05
CA CYS A 85 7.01 -5.80 -2.37
C CYS A 85 7.85 -7.06 -2.09
N ARG A 86 9.15 -7.05 -2.40
CA ARG A 86 10.06 -8.17 -2.10
C ARG A 86 10.18 -8.41 -0.60
N THR A 87 10.35 -7.36 0.20
CA THR A 87 10.41 -7.51 1.67
C THR A 87 9.20 -8.27 2.21
N MET A 88 8.01 -7.88 1.75
CA MET A 88 6.78 -8.47 2.24
C MET A 88 6.57 -9.90 1.73
N THR A 89 6.79 -10.14 0.43
CA THR A 89 6.66 -11.48 -0.16
C THR A 89 7.68 -12.47 0.39
N ASP A 90 8.91 -12.05 0.68
CA ASP A 90 9.92 -12.90 1.29
C ASP A 90 9.57 -13.27 2.74
N GLY A 91 9.00 -12.34 3.50
CA GLY A 91 8.51 -12.65 4.84
C GLY A 91 7.30 -13.59 4.82
N PHE A 92 6.38 -13.44 3.86
CA PHE A 92 5.25 -14.36 3.69
C PHE A 92 5.70 -15.78 3.38
N ARG A 93 6.73 -15.93 2.53
CA ARG A 93 7.35 -17.25 2.25
C ARG A 93 7.94 -17.91 3.49
N ARG A 94 8.37 -17.12 4.48
CA ARG A 94 8.91 -17.62 5.76
C ARG A 94 7.84 -17.85 6.84
N GLY A 95 6.58 -17.47 6.59
CA GLY A 95 5.52 -17.49 7.58
C GLY A 95 5.51 -16.27 8.52
N ASP A 96 6.38 -15.28 8.28
CA ASP A 96 6.58 -14.09 9.11
C ASP A 96 5.62 -12.95 8.74
N PHE A 97 4.34 -13.25 8.47
CA PHE A 97 3.38 -12.31 7.86
C PHE A 97 3.30 -10.95 8.55
N HIS A 98 3.15 -10.95 9.87
CA HIS A 98 2.99 -9.73 10.65
C HIS A 98 4.25 -8.85 10.60
N GLN A 99 5.44 -9.44 10.79
CA GLN A 99 6.70 -8.69 10.75
C GLN A 99 7.02 -8.19 9.35
N ALA A 100 6.71 -8.98 8.32
CA ALA A 100 6.89 -8.60 6.93
C ALA A 100 6.01 -7.40 6.54
N ALA A 101 4.75 -7.41 6.97
CA ALA A 101 3.82 -6.31 6.74
C ALA A 101 4.28 -5.04 7.46
N LEU A 102 4.68 -5.13 8.74
CA LEU A 102 5.21 -4.00 9.48
C LEU A 102 6.47 -3.42 8.83
N ALA A 103 7.40 -4.27 8.40
CA ALA A 103 8.64 -3.83 7.75
C ALA A 103 8.38 -3.16 6.39
N ALA A 104 7.37 -3.63 5.65
CA ALA A 104 6.96 -3.01 4.39
C ALA A 104 6.30 -1.64 4.63
N ILE A 105 5.37 -1.55 5.59
CA ILE A 105 4.73 -0.29 5.97
C ILE A 105 5.76 0.75 6.43
N GLU A 106 6.73 0.35 7.26
CA GLU A 106 7.79 1.26 7.72
C GLU A 106 8.67 1.75 6.55
N GLN A 107 8.97 0.90 5.57
CA GLN A 107 9.67 1.31 4.36
C GLN A 107 8.87 2.34 3.56
N VAL A 108 7.57 2.11 3.36
CA VAL A 108 6.69 3.08 2.69
C VAL A 108 6.69 4.41 3.45
N ASN A 109 6.50 4.39 4.77
CA ASN A 109 6.52 5.60 5.60
C ASN A 109 7.87 6.32 5.57
N SER A 110 8.99 5.60 5.47
CA SER A 110 10.31 6.20 5.31
C SER A 110 10.44 6.94 3.97
N LEU A 111 9.99 6.32 2.88
CA LEU A 111 10.01 6.94 1.54
C LEU A 111 9.11 8.17 1.49
N LEU A 112 7.92 8.09 2.09
CA LEU A 112 6.99 9.21 2.16
C LEU A 112 7.56 10.37 2.99
N ARG A 113 8.26 10.09 4.10
CA ARG A 113 9.00 11.12 4.88
C ARG A 113 10.05 11.84 4.06
N GLU A 114 10.82 11.11 3.28
CA GLU A 114 11.92 11.66 2.49
C GLU A 114 11.41 12.56 1.35
N HIS A 115 10.39 12.10 0.61
CA HIS A 115 9.94 12.78 -0.60
C HIS A 115 8.75 13.74 -0.38
N PHE A 116 8.01 13.55 0.70
CA PHE A 116 6.79 14.30 1.05
C PHE A 116 6.75 14.64 2.55
N PRO A 117 7.77 15.32 3.10
CA PRO A 117 7.78 15.70 4.51
C PRO A 117 6.57 16.59 4.85
N ALA A 118 6.00 16.40 6.03
CA ALA A 118 4.97 17.27 6.59
C ALA A 118 5.60 18.41 7.39
N ASP A 119 4.99 19.59 7.32
CA ASP A 119 5.41 20.84 7.95
C ASP A 119 4.59 21.20 9.20
N GLY A 120 3.86 20.25 9.77
CA GLY A 120 3.02 20.45 10.95
C GLY A 120 2.08 19.27 11.22
N ALA A 121 1.22 19.40 12.22
CA ALA A 121 0.17 18.42 12.49
C ALA A 121 -0.93 18.53 11.42
N ARG A 122 -1.23 17.42 10.74
CA ARG A 122 -2.31 17.33 9.74
C ARG A 122 -3.42 16.39 10.21
N PRO A 123 -4.67 16.62 9.77
CA PRO A 123 -5.71 15.61 9.89
C PRO A 123 -5.33 14.37 9.07
N ASN A 124 -5.70 13.21 9.57
CA ASN A 124 -5.51 11.95 8.86
C ASN A 124 -6.58 11.82 7.75
N GLU A 125 -6.19 11.76 6.49
CA GLU A 125 -7.12 11.74 5.35
C GLU A 125 -7.61 10.31 5.04
N LEU A 126 -6.81 9.27 5.32
CA LEU A 126 -7.22 7.86 5.17
C LEU A 126 -7.19 7.10 6.51
N PRO A 127 -8.00 6.04 6.70
CA PRO A 127 -7.97 5.27 7.94
C PRO A 127 -6.72 4.38 8.05
N ASP A 128 -6.01 4.48 9.18
CA ASP A 128 -4.76 3.71 9.46
C ASP A 128 -4.96 2.21 9.71
N HIS A 129 -6.21 1.74 9.73
CA HIS A 129 -6.49 0.34 10.04
C HIS A 129 -6.46 -0.50 8.76
N PRO A 130 -5.78 -1.65 8.78
CA PRO A 130 -5.81 -2.56 7.66
C PRO A 130 -7.26 -3.01 7.41
N VAL A 131 -7.68 -2.95 6.15
CA VAL A 131 -8.99 -3.47 5.74
C VAL A 131 -8.80 -4.93 5.34
N MET A 132 -9.60 -5.81 5.92
CA MET A 132 -9.64 -7.22 5.53
C MET A 132 -10.90 -7.48 4.72
N ILE A 133 -10.74 -7.99 3.50
CA ILE A 133 -11.82 -8.36 2.59
C ILE A 133 -11.77 -9.85 2.22
#